data_AF-A0A9N8DX25-F1
#
_entry.id   AF-A0A9N8DX25-F1
#
_cell.length_a   1.000
_cell.length_b   1.000
_cell.length_c   1.000
_cell.angle_alpha   90.00
_cell.angle_beta   90.00
_cell.angle_gamma   90.00
#
_symmetry.space_group_name_H-M   'P 1'
#
loop_
_entity.id
_entity.type
_entity.pdbx_description
1 polymer ?
#
loop_
_entity_poly.entity_id
_entity_poly.type
_entity_poly.pdbx_seq_one_letter_code
_entity_poly.pdbx_strand_id
1 'polypeptide(L)'
;MANLPPAVLHGDLQEGEHSWRPSQILLDNVEGQDKINLCQVFKYDTAFGSKSLGGELILPKDVYEPSFDYHKSLVKRINEAAMQEDTQIKVIKTEKVGERYNVYIGCKYSTSYRDKIAYQGKENANSKAADLYKDNIRVDRLVDKDAANRHHGRSEAKRTYTQLPPSGKKCPFRFLLVLIPGKHWYIRFTEKSKGCHNHKRIPISEQNRPLSSFSKEELKQAARFSQLTHSGAAVTLTQELTGAKVTAAQLDYNRKKVEGRNPNRAPKTQAEELIQYLKVQVDDRKMRYVALFHEVSSTTLLACDKYELRKKALNIAQDKYGHRSPEISDPEPDPQLEAQPVTIYAETQDENGNTSKKALKLKTTKDLLGLGEAMVAILMDQAEDEVRRQQMIGKKVVLAVFWCREDERKMFEMYPEVMMVDVTMGTNNQGRPLFVTCCIGPEMQIFSPCNCKNPVGSQ
;
A
#
# COMPACT_ATOMS: atom_id res chain seq x y z
N MET A 1 6.08 -37.29 47.42
CA MET A 1 6.27 -36.85 46.03
C MET A 1 5.42 -35.61 45.82
N ALA A 2 6.02 -34.42 45.87
CA ALA A 2 5.33 -33.15 45.72
C ALA A 2 5.58 -32.61 44.31
N ASN A 3 4.50 -32.34 43.57
CA ASN A 3 4.55 -31.76 42.23
C ASN A 3 4.97 -30.29 42.33
N LEU A 4 6.17 -29.99 41.83
CA LEU A 4 6.59 -28.61 41.58
C LEU A 4 5.97 -28.11 40.27
N PRO A 5 5.50 -26.85 40.20
CA PRO A 5 4.96 -26.27 38.99
C PRO A 5 6.07 -26.05 37.93
N PRO A 6 5.72 -26.06 36.63
CA PRO A 6 6.69 -25.88 35.57
C PRO A 6 7.27 -24.46 35.63
N ALA A 7 8.60 -24.38 35.62
CA ALA A 7 9.34 -23.13 35.56
C ALA A 7 8.93 -22.35 34.30
N VAL A 8 8.28 -21.20 34.50
CA VAL A 8 8.05 -20.21 33.44
C VAL A 8 9.40 -19.60 33.11
N LEU A 9 9.98 -20.02 31.98
CA LEU A 9 11.17 -19.42 31.39
C LEU A 9 10.84 -17.99 30.92
N HIS A 10 10.90 -17.03 31.83
CA HIS A 10 11.18 -15.65 31.45
C HIS A 10 12.65 -15.59 31.03
N GLY A 11 12.86 -15.66 29.71
CA GLY A 11 14.17 -15.40 29.11
C GLY A 11 14.52 -13.92 29.28
N ASP A 12 15.09 -13.60 30.44
CA ASP A 12 15.87 -12.39 30.61
C ASP A 12 17.02 -12.46 29.60
N LEU A 13 16.93 -11.61 28.56
CA LEU A 13 18.01 -11.38 27.61
C LEU A 13 19.25 -11.00 28.42
N GLN A 14 20.22 -11.91 28.52
CA GLN A 14 21.49 -11.65 29.17
C GLN A 14 22.10 -10.36 28.59
N GLU A 15 22.43 -9.39 29.44
CA GLU A 15 22.88 -8.04 29.09
C GLU A 15 24.25 -7.98 28.36
N GLY A 16 24.78 -9.10 27.86
CA GLY A 16 26.16 -9.21 27.35
C GLY A 16 26.35 -9.43 25.85
N GLU A 17 25.36 -9.94 25.09
CA GLU A 17 25.73 -10.65 23.84
C GLU A 17 25.87 -9.82 22.55
N HIS A 18 25.45 -8.55 22.50
CA HIS A 18 25.42 -7.80 21.24
C HIS A 18 26.04 -6.40 21.32
N SER A 19 27.17 -6.26 22.01
CA SER A 19 28.00 -5.06 21.89
C SER A 19 28.91 -5.18 20.66
N TRP A 20 28.84 -4.23 19.74
CA TRP A 20 29.80 -4.14 18.62
C TRP A 20 30.16 -2.69 18.32
N ARG A 21 31.33 -2.48 17.71
CA ARG A 21 31.86 -1.15 17.36
C ARG A 21 32.17 -1.13 15.87
N PRO A 22 31.76 -0.09 15.12
CA PRO A 22 32.22 0.09 13.75
C PRO A 22 33.74 0.29 13.75
N SER A 23 34.43 -0.31 12.78
CA SER A 23 35.89 -0.30 12.77
C SER A 23 36.42 1.11 12.49
N GLN A 24 35.81 1.80 11.52
CA GLN A 24 36.17 3.16 11.13
C GLN A 24 35.04 3.85 10.39
N ILE A 25 34.70 5.09 10.73
CA ILE A 25 33.79 5.89 9.90
C ILE A 25 34.64 6.95 9.24
N LEU A 26 34.97 6.74 7.97
CA LEU A 26 35.93 7.56 7.22
C LEU A 26 35.21 8.64 6.44
N LEU A 27 35.49 9.90 6.75
CA LEU A 27 35.09 11.03 5.92
C LEU A 27 36.24 11.48 5.03
N ASP A 28 35.91 12.10 3.89
CA ASP A 28 36.90 12.74 3.03
C ASP A 28 37.67 13.84 3.78
N ASN A 29 38.92 14.07 3.40
CA ASN A 29 39.74 15.14 3.95
C ASN A 29 40.15 16.09 2.83
N VAL A 30 40.96 17.09 3.15
CA VAL A 30 41.65 17.92 2.15
C VAL A 30 42.39 16.99 1.19
N GLU A 31 42.35 17.31 -0.10
CA GLU A 31 43.02 16.52 -1.14
C GLU A 31 44.50 16.28 -0.77
N GLY A 32 44.93 15.01 -0.82
CA GLY A 32 46.27 14.59 -0.41
C GLY A 32 46.45 14.26 1.08
N GLN A 33 45.45 14.48 1.94
CA GLN A 33 45.48 14.05 3.34
C GLN A 33 44.70 12.75 3.59
N ASP A 34 45.09 12.04 4.65
CA ASP A 34 44.38 10.84 5.10
C ASP A 34 42.92 11.15 5.48
N LYS A 35 42.02 10.20 5.20
CA LYS A 35 40.61 10.30 5.56
C LYS A 35 40.42 10.46 7.07
N ILE A 36 39.42 11.25 7.45
CA ILE A 36 39.12 11.55 8.85
C ILE A 36 38.29 10.41 9.45
N ASN A 37 38.86 9.65 10.38
CA ASN A 37 38.13 8.59 11.08
C ASN A 37 37.37 9.12 12.31
N LEU A 38 36.04 9.20 12.22
CA LEU A 38 35.20 9.72 13.30
C LEU A 38 35.22 8.85 14.57
N CYS A 39 35.52 7.55 14.45
CA CYS A 39 35.61 6.65 15.59
C CYS A 39 36.79 6.97 16.52
N GLN A 40 37.72 7.85 16.11
CA GLN A 40 38.83 8.32 16.94
C GLN A 40 38.35 9.12 18.16
N VAL A 41 37.20 9.80 18.07
CA VAL A 41 36.61 10.56 19.19
C VAL A 41 36.31 9.65 20.40
N PHE A 42 36.08 8.35 20.17
CA PHE A 42 35.84 7.36 21.22
C PHE A 42 37.11 6.61 21.66
N LYS A 43 38.32 6.99 21.22
CA LYS A 43 39.56 6.40 21.76
C LYS A 43 39.76 6.75 23.24
N TYR A 44 39.16 7.86 23.68
CA TYR A 44 39.17 8.32 25.07
C TYR A 44 37.99 7.80 25.91
N ASP A 45 37.20 6.86 25.37
CA ASP A 45 36.18 6.11 26.12
C ASP A 45 36.90 5.07 27.01
N THR A 46 37.75 5.54 27.91
CA THR A 46 38.52 4.69 28.81
C THR A 46 37.66 4.31 30.00
N ALA A 47 37.48 3.01 30.19
CA ALA A 47 36.94 2.36 31.39
C ALA A 47 37.78 2.61 32.67
N PHE A 48 38.66 3.62 32.69
CA PHE A 48 39.75 3.78 33.65
C PHE A 48 39.75 5.13 34.40
N GLY A 49 38.58 5.72 34.63
CA GLY A 49 38.38 6.73 35.68
C GLY A 49 39.16 8.06 35.56
N SER A 50 40.02 8.24 34.57
CA SER A 50 40.76 9.49 34.36
C SER A 50 39.98 10.38 33.38
N LYS A 51 39.57 11.56 33.87
CA LYS A 51 38.91 12.61 33.09
C LYS A 51 39.88 13.25 32.10
N SER A 52 40.45 12.48 31.18
CA SER A 52 41.21 13.06 30.07
C SER A 52 40.25 13.96 29.28
N LEU A 53 40.65 15.21 29.05
CA LEU A 53 39.94 16.17 28.22
C LEU A 53 39.74 15.53 26.85
N GLY A 54 38.55 15.01 26.58
CA GLY A 54 38.26 14.27 25.36
C GLY A 54 38.66 15.10 24.14
N GLY A 55 39.49 14.52 23.26
CA GLY A 55 39.97 15.22 22.07
C GLY A 55 38.82 15.69 21.19
N GLU A 56 38.92 16.93 20.71
CA GLU A 56 38.01 17.48 19.69
C GLU A 56 38.56 17.13 18.30
N LEU A 57 37.72 16.59 17.43
CA LEU A 57 38.08 16.28 16.05
C LEU A 57 37.58 17.41 15.14
N ILE A 58 38.48 18.29 14.72
CA ILE A 58 38.16 19.45 13.87
C ILE A 58 38.01 18.99 12.41
N LEU A 59 36.91 19.40 11.77
CA LEU A 59 36.66 19.16 10.35
C LEU A 59 37.21 20.34 9.52
N PRO A 60 37.98 20.08 8.45
CA PRO A 60 38.55 21.14 7.61
C PRO A 60 37.46 21.99 6.96
N LYS A 61 37.54 23.31 7.13
CA LYS A 61 36.57 24.27 6.58
C LYS A 61 36.51 24.25 5.04
N ASP A 62 37.60 23.87 4.39
CA ASP A 62 37.71 23.84 2.92
C ASP A 62 36.90 22.68 2.30
N VAL A 63 36.62 21.64 3.09
CA VAL A 63 35.81 20.47 2.70
C VAL A 63 34.40 20.56 3.29
N TYR A 64 34.28 21.12 4.50
CA TYR A 64 33.05 21.20 5.26
C TYR A 64 32.73 22.64 5.64
N GLU A 65 31.87 23.26 4.83
CA GLU A 65 31.49 24.66 5.01
C GLU A 65 30.97 24.93 6.43
N PRO A 66 31.56 25.90 7.17
CA PRO A 66 31.19 26.21 8.55
C PRO A 66 29.93 27.09 8.63
N SER A 67 28.86 26.63 7.96
CA SER A 67 27.53 27.24 7.95
C SER A 67 26.49 26.26 8.50
N PHE A 68 25.48 26.78 9.19
CA PHE A 68 24.39 25.95 9.68
C PHE A 68 23.62 25.31 8.51
N ASP A 69 23.47 25.99 7.37
CA ASP A 69 22.74 25.45 6.22
C ASP A 69 23.39 24.18 5.65
N TYR A 70 24.71 24.04 5.84
CA TYR A 70 25.47 22.87 5.40
C TYR A 70 25.28 21.63 6.30
N HIS A 71 24.68 21.75 7.49
CA HIS A 71 24.58 20.64 8.44
C HIS A 71 23.88 19.40 7.86
N LYS A 72 22.86 19.58 7.00
CA LYS A 72 22.14 18.46 6.37
C LYS A 72 23.04 17.69 5.41
N SER A 73 23.85 18.41 4.63
CA SER A 73 24.83 17.82 3.71
C SER A 73 25.93 17.08 4.48
N LEU A 74 26.45 17.67 5.56
CA LEU A 74 27.43 17.03 6.43
C LEU A 74 26.86 15.75 7.08
N VAL A 75 25.67 15.81 7.67
CA VAL A 75 25.02 14.63 8.27
C VAL A 75 24.76 13.54 7.23
N LYS A 76 24.37 13.91 6.00
CA LYS A 76 24.20 12.97 4.89
C LYS A 76 25.52 12.24 4.58
N ARG A 77 26.63 12.96 4.42
CA ARG A 77 27.96 12.38 4.19
C ARG A 77 28.40 11.46 5.34
N ILE A 78 28.17 11.89 6.59
CA ILE A 78 28.47 11.07 7.78
C ILE A 78 27.65 9.77 7.77
N ASN A 79 26.36 9.85 7.43
CA ASN A 79 25.52 8.66 7.34
C ASN A 79 25.95 7.74 6.19
N GLU A 80 26.35 8.27 5.03
CA GLU A 80 26.88 7.48 3.92
C GLU A 80 28.16 6.72 4.32
N ALA A 81 29.11 7.40 4.98
CA ALA A 81 30.32 6.77 5.52
C ALA A 81 30.00 5.73 6.61
N ALA A 82 29.06 6.03 7.50
CA ALA A 82 28.66 5.10 8.56
C ALA A 82 27.94 3.86 8.01
N MET A 83 27.19 4.00 6.92
CA MET A 83 26.50 2.88 6.28
C MET A 83 27.48 1.85 5.70
N GLN A 84 28.70 2.26 5.30
CA GLN A 84 29.77 1.34 4.89
C GLN A 84 30.22 0.42 6.03
N GLU A 85 30.01 0.84 7.28
CA GLU A 85 30.24 0.06 8.50
C GLU A 85 28.94 -0.43 9.15
N ASP A 86 27.93 -0.74 8.33
CA ASP A 86 26.64 -1.26 8.79
C ASP A 86 25.92 -0.37 9.82
N THR A 87 26.21 0.93 9.83
CA THR A 87 25.69 1.88 10.82
C THR A 87 24.80 2.93 10.17
N GLN A 88 23.52 2.95 10.52
CA GLN A 88 22.60 4.02 10.10
C GLN A 88 22.52 5.10 11.16
N ILE A 89 22.86 6.32 10.80
CA ILE A 89 22.87 7.49 11.66
C ILE A 89 21.70 8.41 11.31
N LYS A 90 21.13 9.06 12.31
CA LYS A 90 20.14 10.12 12.13
C LYS A 90 20.35 11.26 13.12
N VAL A 91 19.79 12.42 12.80
CA VAL A 91 19.71 13.54 13.73
C VAL A 91 18.74 13.19 14.86
N ILE A 92 19.21 13.28 16.09
CA ILE A 92 18.44 13.07 17.33
C ILE A 92 17.80 14.40 17.75
N LYS A 93 18.62 15.44 17.87
CA LYS A 93 18.20 16.80 18.21
C LYS A 93 19.21 17.82 17.71
N THR A 94 18.74 19.04 17.52
CA THR A 94 19.57 20.20 17.20
C THR A 94 19.28 21.30 18.22
N GLU A 95 20.32 21.93 18.74
CA GLU A 95 20.22 22.90 19.83
C GLU A 95 21.20 24.04 19.58
N LYS A 96 20.80 25.29 19.84
CA LYS A 96 21.68 26.46 19.77
C LYS A 96 22.14 26.81 21.17
N VAL A 97 23.46 26.86 21.39
CA VAL A 97 24.08 27.16 22.69
C VAL A 97 24.99 28.37 22.51
N GLY A 98 24.50 29.55 22.88
CA GLY A 98 25.15 30.83 22.56
C GLY A 98 25.26 31.02 21.05
N GLU A 99 26.48 31.22 20.56
CA GLU A 99 26.77 31.33 19.12
C GLU A 99 26.96 29.98 18.42
N ARG A 100 27.04 28.88 19.17
CA ARG A 100 27.31 27.55 18.63
C ARG A 100 26.03 26.80 18.31
N TYR A 101 26.10 25.91 17.32
CA TYR A 101 25.03 24.96 17.04
C TYR A 101 25.48 23.54 17.32
N ASN A 102 24.75 22.86 18.18
CA ASN A 102 24.96 21.48 18.58
C ASN A 102 24.00 20.58 17.81
N VAL A 103 24.52 19.72 16.94
CA VAL A 103 23.74 18.71 16.20
C VAL A 103 24.09 17.34 16.76
N TYR A 104 23.15 16.77 17.51
CA TYR A 104 23.28 15.44 18.08
C TYR A 104 22.86 14.42 17.03
N ILE A 105 23.80 13.60 16.58
CA ILE A 105 23.53 12.50 15.66
C ILE A 105 23.79 11.18 16.37
N GLY A 106 23.13 10.12 15.96
CA GLY A 106 23.43 8.79 16.47
C GLY A 106 22.72 7.70 15.73
N CYS A 107 22.96 6.46 16.16
CA CYS A 107 22.38 5.28 15.55
C CYS A 107 20.85 5.43 15.41
N LYS A 108 20.23 4.87 14.36
CA LYS A 108 18.77 4.90 14.20
C LYS A 108 18.00 4.34 15.40
N TYR A 109 18.62 3.42 16.15
CA TYR A 109 18.08 2.80 17.37
C TYR A 109 18.36 3.63 18.64
N SER A 110 19.00 4.79 18.52
CA SER A 110 19.32 5.68 19.64
C SER A 110 18.15 6.57 20.07
N THR A 111 17.15 6.76 19.20
CA THR A 111 15.92 7.47 19.55
C THR A 111 14.85 6.47 19.93
N SER A 112 14.08 6.74 20.97
CA SER A 112 12.71 6.24 20.99
C SER A 112 11.97 6.99 19.87
N TYR A 113 11.20 6.30 19.02
CA TYR A 113 10.05 6.98 18.44
C TYR A 113 9.33 7.58 19.65
N ARG A 114 8.98 8.87 19.61
CA ARG A 114 8.17 9.49 20.67
C ARG A 114 7.20 8.42 21.14
N ASP A 115 7.20 8.09 22.44
CA ASP A 115 6.07 7.38 23.02
C ASP A 115 4.89 8.10 22.41
N LYS A 116 4.16 7.44 21.50
CA LYS A 116 3.06 8.08 20.78
C LYS A 116 2.31 8.70 21.93
N ILE A 117 2.38 10.03 22.08
CA ILE A 117 1.86 10.77 23.25
C ILE A 117 0.55 10.08 23.45
N ALA A 118 0.46 9.27 24.53
CA ALA A 118 -0.49 8.16 24.61
C ALA A 118 -1.74 8.72 23.98
N TYR A 119 -2.05 8.28 22.75
CA TYR A 119 -3.18 8.87 22.04
C TYR A 119 -4.27 8.36 22.93
N GLN A 120 -4.65 9.20 23.90
CA GLN A 120 -5.72 8.98 24.82
C GLN A 120 -6.83 8.91 23.82
N GLY A 121 -7.11 7.67 23.38
CA GLY A 121 -8.27 7.39 22.59
C GLY A 121 -9.33 8.03 23.43
N LYS A 122 -9.90 9.13 22.94
CA LYS A 122 -11.23 9.50 23.37
C LYS A 122 -11.97 8.19 23.30
N GLU A 123 -12.28 7.63 24.45
CA GLU A 123 -13.07 6.42 24.55
C GLU A 123 -14.28 6.72 23.67
N ASN A 124 -14.38 6.04 22.53
CA ASN A 124 -15.55 6.16 21.70
C ASN A 124 -16.67 5.63 22.59
N ALA A 125 -17.53 6.53 23.06
CA ALA A 125 -18.65 6.27 23.96
C ALA A 125 -19.71 5.30 23.38
N ASN A 126 -19.41 4.60 22.28
CA ASN A 126 -20.29 3.67 21.57
C ASN A 126 -19.98 2.19 21.83
N SER A 127 -19.09 1.81 22.76
CA SER A 127 -18.75 0.39 22.99
C SER A 127 -19.72 -0.37 23.91
N LYS A 128 -21.00 0.03 24.03
CA LYS A 128 -21.98 -0.63 24.91
C LYS A 128 -23.38 -0.81 24.31
N ALA A 129 -23.47 -1.26 23.06
CA ALA A 129 -24.64 -2.01 22.63
C ALA A 129 -24.26 -3.50 22.65
N ALA A 130 -24.79 -4.26 23.60
CA ALA A 130 -24.69 -5.72 23.54
C ALA A 130 -25.62 -6.20 22.43
N ASP A 131 -25.11 -7.01 21.50
CA ASP A 131 -25.94 -7.61 20.46
C ASP A 131 -26.94 -8.56 21.11
N LEU A 132 -28.23 -8.22 21.03
CA LEU A 132 -29.35 -9.02 21.55
C LEU A 132 -29.77 -10.05 20.49
N TYR A 133 -29.01 -11.15 20.37
CA TYR A 133 -29.50 -12.32 19.62
C TYR A 133 -30.43 -13.16 20.50
N LYS A 134 -31.46 -13.79 19.90
CA LYS A 134 -32.33 -14.74 20.59
C LYS A 134 -31.57 -16.02 20.95
N ASP A 135 -31.91 -16.62 22.08
CA ASP A 135 -31.36 -17.92 22.50
C ASP A 135 -31.58 -18.98 21.40
N ASN A 136 -30.55 -19.79 21.13
CA ASN A 136 -30.51 -20.93 20.18
C ASN A 136 -30.41 -20.63 18.68
N ILE A 137 -30.02 -19.42 18.25
CA ILE A 137 -29.64 -19.22 16.84
C ILE A 137 -28.26 -19.86 16.62
N ARG A 138 -28.18 -20.80 15.66
CA ARG A 138 -26.91 -21.39 15.21
C ARG A 138 -26.07 -20.30 14.56
N VAL A 139 -25.10 -19.77 15.33
CA VAL A 139 -24.15 -18.76 14.86
C VAL A 139 -23.24 -19.43 13.84
N ASP A 140 -23.34 -18.99 12.59
CA ASP A 140 -22.49 -19.49 11.51
C ASP A 140 -21.02 -19.14 11.78
N ARG A 141 -20.07 -19.99 11.39
CA ARG A 141 -18.64 -19.87 11.76
C ARG A 141 -17.97 -18.58 11.24
N LEU A 142 -18.67 -17.81 10.41
CA LEU A 142 -18.29 -16.51 9.86
C LEU A 142 -18.73 -15.31 10.73
N VAL A 143 -19.68 -15.49 11.65
CA VAL A 143 -20.24 -14.43 12.51
C VAL A 143 -19.41 -14.23 13.79
N ASP A 144 -18.50 -15.14 14.09
CA ASP A 144 -17.56 -15.09 15.22
C ASP A 144 -16.11 -14.84 14.78
N LYS A 145 -15.91 -14.10 13.70
CA LYS A 145 -14.55 -13.65 13.33
C LYS A 145 -13.93 -12.82 14.46
N ASP A 146 -14.76 -12.18 15.28
CA ASP A 146 -14.33 -11.48 16.47
C ASP A 146 -14.13 -12.38 17.70
N ALA A 147 -14.82 -13.51 17.86
CA ALA A 147 -14.50 -14.50 18.90
C ALA A 147 -13.28 -15.36 18.54
N ALA A 148 -12.97 -15.52 17.24
CA ALA A 148 -11.69 -16.05 16.76
C ALA A 148 -10.51 -15.07 16.96
N ASN A 149 -10.78 -13.81 17.31
CA ASN A 149 -9.72 -12.92 17.78
C ASN A 149 -9.29 -13.39 19.17
N ARG A 150 -8.11 -14.00 19.25
CA ARG A 150 -7.42 -14.28 20.52
C ARG A 150 -7.55 -13.05 21.44
N HIS A 151 -7.90 -13.25 22.71
CA HIS A 151 -8.15 -12.22 23.73
C HIS A 151 -7.03 -11.14 23.86
N HIS A 152 -5.84 -11.42 23.33
CA HIS A 152 -4.68 -10.54 23.30
C HIS A 152 -4.25 -10.09 21.89
N GLY A 153 -4.79 -10.65 20.80
CA GLY A 153 -4.22 -10.48 19.46
C GLY A 153 -4.45 -9.11 18.81
N ARG A 154 -5.52 -8.39 19.19
CA ARG A 154 -5.80 -7.01 18.72
C ARG A 154 -5.40 -5.94 19.74
N SER A 155 -5.45 -6.26 21.04
CA SER A 155 -5.08 -5.35 22.14
C SER A 155 -3.57 -5.29 22.36
N GLU A 156 -2.85 -6.39 22.09
CA GLU A 156 -1.41 -6.31 21.90
C GLU A 156 -1.15 -5.67 20.55
N ALA A 157 -0.35 -4.61 20.56
CA ALA A 157 0.12 -4.00 19.32
C ALA A 157 0.69 -5.12 18.44
N LYS A 158 0.07 -5.39 17.29
CA LYS A 158 0.61 -6.29 16.26
C LYS A 158 2.12 -6.07 16.26
N ARG A 159 2.91 -7.12 16.51
CA ARG A 159 4.37 -7.11 16.38
C ARG A 159 4.72 -6.84 14.93
N THR A 160 4.51 -5.60 14.52
CA THR A 160 5.25 -4.98 13.45
C THR A 160 6.68 -4.96 13.97
N TYR A 161 7.65 -5.32 13.13
CA TYR A 161 9.10 -5.25 13.38
C TYR A 161 9.60 -3.82 13.78
N THR A 162 8.69 -2.93 14.16
CA THR A 162 8.85 -1.54 14.56
C THR A 162 8.49 -1.29 16.04
N GLN A 163 8.27 -2.32 16.86
CA GLN A 163 8.22 -2.11 18.32
C GLN A 163 9.60 -1.64 18.79
N LEU A 164 9.61 -0.47 19.40
CA LEU A 164 10.83 0.19 19.87
C LEU A 164 11.53 -0.62 20.95
N PRO A 165 12.86 -0.50 21.06
CA PRO A 165 13.52 -0.87 22.29
C PRO A 165 12.92 -0.04 23.44
N PRO A 166 12.54 -0.64 24.59
CA PRO A 166 12.20 0.11 25.79
C PRO A 166 13.29 1.14 26.12
N SER A 167 12.97 2.20 26.85
CA SER A 167 13.85 3.36 27.05
C SER A 167 15.28 3.02 27.53
N GLY A 168 15.45 1.93 28.29
CA GLY A 168 16.75 1.38 28.72
C GLY A 168 17.57 0.66 27.63
N LYS A 169 16.96 0.33 26.48
CA LYS A 169 17.60 -0.39 25.36
C LYS A 169 17.94 0.52 24.17
N LYS A 170 17.99 1.85 24.37
CA LYS A 170 18.41 2.79 23.33
C LYS A 170 19.88 2.56 22.98
N CYS A 171 20.20 2.61 21.70
CA CYS A 171 21.59 2.52 21.26
C CYS A 171 22.42 3.72 21.74
N PRO A 172 23.53 3.50 22.47
CA PRO A 172 24.35 4.59 22.99
C PRO A 172 25.31 5.17 21.95
N PHE A 173 25.41 4.56 20.76
CA PHE A 173 26.22 5.04 19.65
C PHE A 173 25.76 6.40 19.12
N ARG A 174 26.52 7.47 19.41
CA ARG A 174 26.15 8.86 19.14
C ARG A 174 27.38 9.74 18.90
N PHE A 175 27.24 10.79 18.11
CA PHE A 175 28.22 11.87 17.99
C PHE A 175 27.56 13.21 18.33
N LEU A 176 28.35 14.13 18.88
CA LEU A 176 27.97 15.54 18.98
C LEU A 176 28.79 16.31 17.94
N LEU A 177 28.10 16.82 16.92
CA LEU A 177 28.66 17.78 15.98
C LEU A 177 28.43 19.19 16.55
N VAL A 178 29.47 19.99 16.61
CA VAL A 178 29.40 21.38 17.05
C VAL A 178 29.88 22.27 15.91
N LEU A 179 29.05 23.24 15.55
CA LEU A 179 29.40 24.31 14.63
C LEU A 179 29.82 25.55 15.41
N ILE A 180 31.00 26.08 15.08
CA ILE A 180 31.38 27.46 15.38
C ILE A 180 31.22 28.25 14.07
N PRO A 181 30.17 29.09 13.95
CA PRO A 181 29.86 29.78 12.69
C PRO A 181 31.06 30.52 12.11
N GLY A 182 31.30 30.33 10.81
CA GLY A 182 32.41 30.96 10.08
C GLY A 182 33.80 30.40 10.38
N LYS A 183 33.97 29.51 11.38
CA LYS A 183 35.27 28.92 11.72
C LYS A 183 35.41 27.49 11.21
N HIS A 184 34.70 26.55 11.81
CA HIS A 184 34.75 25.13 11.46
C HIS A 184 33.63 24.33 12.13
N TRP A 185 33.44 23.11 11.66
CA TRP A 185 32.74 22.06 12.41
C TRP A 185 33.75 21.26 13.23
N TYR A 186 33.35 20.75 14.38
CA TYR A 186 34.14 19.77 15.11
C TYR A 186 33.24 18.72 15.78
N ILE A 187 33.82 17.55 16.04
CA ILE A 187 33.14 16.45 16.72
C ILE A 187 33.74 16.31 18.12
N ARG A 188 32.86 16.26 19.12
CA ARG A 188 33.26 16.16 20.52
C ARG A 188 32.67 14.92 21.18
N PHE A 189 33.47 14.31 22.05
CA PHE A 189 32.99 13.25 22.95
C PHE A 189 32.03 13.80 24.01
N THR A 190 30.96 13.06 24.28
CA THR A 190 30.05 13.34 25.40
C THR A 190 29.96 12.09 26.28
N GLU A 191 29.73 12.26 27.59
CA GLU A 191 29.57 11.11 28.50
C GLU A 191 28.41 10.18 28.10
N LYS A 192 27.43 10.71 27.36
CA LYS A 192 26.27 9.96 26.86
C LYS A 192 26.51 9.28 25.52
N SER A 193 27.61 9.57 24.83
CA SER A 193 27.98 8.96 23.55
C SER A 193 28.98 7.86 23.80
N LYS A 194 28.63 6.63 23.43
CA LYS A 194 29.57 5.50 23.43
C LYS A 194 30.00 5.19 22.01
N GLY A 195 31.19 4.63 21.85
CA GLY A 195 31.67 4.13 20.55
C GLY A 195 31.08 2.78 20.14
N CYS A 196 30.16 2.21 20.93
CA CYS A 196 29.58 0.89 20.72
C CYS A 196 28.06 0.92 20.52
N HIS A 197 27.57 -0.06 19.77
CA HIS A 197 26.17 -0.40 19.58
C HIS A 197 25.76 -1.48 20.58
N ASN A 198 24.50 -1.47 21.04
CA ASN A 198 23.93 -2.50 21.93
C ASN A 198 22.83 -3.33 21.23
N HIS A 199 22.93 -3.49 19.92
CA HIS A 199 22.00 -4.25 19.10
C HIS A 199 22.78 -5.11 18.11
N LYS A 200 22.16 -6.17 17.57
CA LYS A 200 22.79 -7.00 16.55
C LYS A 200 23.31 -6.13 15.38
N ARG A 201 24.50 -6.45 14.87
CA ARG A 201 25.02 -5.87 13.62
C ARG A 201 24.12 -6.35 12.47
N ILE A 202 23.51 -5.40 11.77
CA ILE A 202 22.61 -5.70 10.64
C ILE A 202 23.37 -5.31 9.39
N PRO A 203 23.75 -6.26 8.52
CA PRO A 203 24.49 -5.94 7.30
C PRO A 203 23.68 -5.00 6.42
N ILE A 204 24.35 -4.13 5.67
CA ILE A 204 23.71 -3.14 4.77
C ILE A 204 22.62 -3.76 3.87
N SER A 205 22.80 -5.02 3.46
CA SER A 205 21.85 -5.78 2.64
C SER A 205 20.51 -6.09 3.28
N GLU A 206 20.47 -6.15 4.61
CA GLU A 206 19.25 -6.38 5.39
C GLU A 206 18.61 -5.07 5.87
N GLN A 207 19.33 -3.96 5.74
CA GLN A 207 18.85 -2.68 6.21
C GLN A 207 17.86 -2.06 5.21
N ASN A 208 16.72 -1.58 5.73
CA ASN A 208 15.86 -0.72 4.95
C ASN A 208 16.60 0.59 4.64
N ARG A 209 16.72 0.91 3.35
CA ARG A 209 17.39 2.12 2.88
C ARG A 209 16.34 3.12 2.40
N PRO A 210 16.40 4.40 2.80
CA PRO A 210 15.47 5.40 2.30
C PRO A 210 15.73 5.65 0.80
N LEU A 211 14.67 5.77 0.01
CA LEU A 211 14.76 6.06 -1.43
C LEU A 211 15.55 7.32 -1.75
N SER A 212 15.60 8.29 -0.84
CA SER A 212 16.40 9.52 -1.00
C SER A 212 17.90 9.28 -1.10
N SER A 213 18.37 8.08 -0.75
CA SER A 213 19.77 7.71 -0.84
C SER A 213 20.10 6.93 -2.12
N PHE A 214 19.11 6.56 -2.93
CA PHE A 214 19.33 5.88 -4.21
C PHE A 214 19.78 6.90 -5.27
N SER A 215 20.58 6.45 -6.23
CA SER A 215 20.90 7.22 -7.43
C SER A 215 19.65 7.46 -8.28
N LYS A 216 19.72 8.43 -9.21
CA LYS A 216 18.59 8.71 -10.10
C LYS A 216 18.29 7.51 -11.01
N GLU A 217 19.33 6.78 -11.39
CA GLU A 217 19.31 5.59 -12.23
C GLU A 217 18.66 4.40 -11.49
N GLU A 218 19.06 4.17 -10.24
CA GLU A 218 18.46 3.16 -9.36
C GLU A 218 16.97 3.45 -9.15
N LEU A 219 16.59 4.72 -8.91
CA LEU A 219 15.19 5.10 -8.76
C LEU A 219 14.39 4.87 -10.04
N LYS A 220 14.95 5.16 -11.22
CA LYS A 220 14.27 4.88 -12.50
C LYS A 220 14.08 3.38 -12.74
N GLN A 221 15.09 2.56 -12.45
CA GLN A 221 15.00 1.11 -12.62
C GLN A 221 14.01 0.49 -11.62
N ALA A 222 14.04 0.90 -10.35
CA ALA A 222 13.09 0.46 -9.32
C ALA A 222 11.63 0.82 -9.68
N ALA A 223 11.40 2.01 -10.25
CA ALA A 223 10.09 2.40 -10.77
C ALA A 223 9.65 1.49 -11.93
N ARG A 224 10.56 1.17 -12.86
CA ARG A 224 10.29 0.25 -13.97
C ARG A 224 9.96 -1.16 -13.50
N PHE A 225 10.66 -1.70 -12.50
CA PHE A 225 10.32 -3.01 -11.93
C PHE A 225 8.91 -3.01 -11.31
N SER A 226 8.54 -1.93 -10.63
CA SER A 226 7.21 -1.74 -10.03
C SER A 226 6.09 -1.56 -11.05
N GLN A 227 6.43 -1.21 -12.28
CA GLN A 227 5.50 -1.07 -13.39
C GLN A 227 5.30 -2.40 -14.12
N LEU A 228 6.38 -3.17 -14.30
CA LEU A 228 6.38 -4.39 -15.10
C LEU A 228 6.06 -5.67 -14.29
N THR A 229 6.14 -5.62 -12.97
CA THR A 229 5.99 -6.79 -12.10
C THR A 229 5.10 -6.50 -10.90
N HIS A 230 4.66 -7.54 -10.19
CA HIS A 230 3.92 -7.37 -8.94
C HIS A 230 4.83 -6.84 -7.82
N SER A 231 4.22 -6.29 -6.76
CA SER A 231 4.94 -5.60 -5.67
C SER A 231 6.06 -6.42 -5.02
N GLY A 232 5.82 -7.71 -4.77
CA GLY A 232 6.84 -8.63 -4.23
C GLY A 232 8.06 -8.81 -5.13
N ALA A 233 7.86 -9.08 -6.43
CA ALA A 233 8.94 -9.26 -7.39
C ALA A 233 9.73 -7.96 -7.58
N ALA A 234 9.05 -6.82 -7.65
CA ALA A 234 9.70 -5.51 -7.74
C ALA A 234 10.62 -5.23 -6.54
N VAL A 235 10.21 -5.61 -5.33
CA VAL A 235 11.05 -5.50 -4.12
C VAL A 235 12.30 -6.36 -4.25
N THR A 236 12.17 -7.64 -4.61
CA THR A 236 13.30 -8.56 -4.76
C THR A 236 14.29 -8.07 -5.82
N LEU A 237 13.81 -7.73 -7.02
CA LEU A 237 14.66 -7.22 -8.11
C LEU A 237 15.37 -5.92 -7.74
N THR A 238 14.68 -5.01 -7.03
CA THR A 238 15.31 -3.77 -6.56
C THR A 238 16.38 -4.07 -5.51
N GLN A 239 16.13 -5.02 -4.61
CA GLN A 239 17.10 -5.43 -3.60
C GLN A 239 18.33 -6.11 -4.21
N GLU A 240 18.15 -6.96 -5.22
CA GLU A 240 19.25 -7.59 -5.96
C GLU A 240 20.09 -6.56 -6.71
N LEU A 241 19.45 -5.59 -7.37
CA LEU A 241 20.12 -4.52 -8.11
C LEU A 241 20.92 -3.58 -7.20
N THR A 242 20.31 -3.14 -6.10
CA THR A 242 20.85 -2.05 -5.26
C THR A 242 21.56 -2.57 -4.01
N GLY A 243 21.46 -3.87 -3.73
CA GLY A 243 21.88 -4.47 -2.47
C GLY A 243 21.10 -3.94 -1.27
N ALA A 244 19.98 -3.23 -1.44
CA ALA A 244 19.29 -2.55 -0.34
C ALA A 244 17.82 -2.97 -0.24
N LYS A 245 17.36 -3.21 0.99
CA LYS A 245 15.98 -3.59 1.24
C LYS A 245 15.06 -2.38 1.08
N VAL A 246 14.01 -2.53 0.27
CA VAL A 246 12.96 -1.53 0.04
C VAL A 246 11.58 -2.12 0.32
N THR A 247 10.62 -1.29 0.73
CA THR A 247 9.24 -1.74 0.92
C THR A 247 8.41 -1.53 -0.36
N ALA A 248 7.35 -2.33 -0.53
CA ALA A 248 6.41 -2.16 -1.64
C ALA A 248 5.79 -0.75 -1.67
N ALA A 249 5.51 -0.16 -0.51
CA ALA A 249 4.99 1.20 -0.41
C ALA A 249 6.00 2.27 -0.84
N GLN A 250 7.29 2.07 -0.54
CA GLN A 250 8.35 2.93 -1.06
C GLN A 250 8.40 2.83 -2.59
N LEU A 251 8.39 1.62 -3.12
CA LEU A 251 8.42 1.38 -4.57
C LEU A 251 7.22 2.00 -5.30
N ASP A 252 6.01 1.86 -4.77
CA ASP A 252 4.82 2.53 -5.33
C ASP A 252 4.94 4.06 -5.28
N TYR A 253 5.41 4.61 -4.16
CA TYR A 253 5.67 6.05 -4.05
C TYR A 253 6.72 6.51 -5.09
N ASN A 254 7.79 5.74 -5.27
CA ASN A 254 8.84 6.02 -6.24
C ASN A 254 8.31 5.97 -7.67
N ARG A 255 7.52 4.94 -8.03
CA ARG A 255 6.86 4.81 -9.32
C ARG A 255 6.04 6.06 -9.64
N LYS A 256 5.14 6.45 -8.73
CA LYS A 256 4.33 7.67 -8.85
C LYS A 256 5.16 8.95 -8.99
N LYS A 257 6.34 9.01 -8.35
CA LYS A 257 7.24 10.15 -8.42
C LYS A 257 8.00 10.22 -9.75
N VAL A 258 8.48 9.08 -10.25
CA VAL A 258 9.29 8.97 -11.48
C VAL A 258 8.44 9.12 -12.73
N GLU A 259 7.24 8.54 -12.75
CA GLU A 259 6.28 8.71 -13.85
C GLU A 259 5.83 10.17 -14.01
N GLY A 260 6.16 11.01 -13.03
CA GLY A 260 5.63 12.35 -12.89
C GLY A 260 4.17 12.24 -12.52
N ARG A 261 3.79 12.77 -11.35
CA ARG A 261 2.42 13.25 -11.21
C ARG A 261 2.29 14.36 -12.24
N ASN A 262 1.82 14.07 -13.44
CA ASN A 262 1.35 15.10 -14.34
C ASN A 262 0.17 15.73 -13.57
N PRO A 263 0.32 16.92 -12.98
CA PRO A 263 -0.70 17.48 -12.09
C PRO A 263 -2.01 17.75 -12.85
N ASN A 264 -1.95 17.76 -14.19
CA ASN A 264 -3.08 17.96 -15.08
C ASN A 264 -3.69 16.63 -15.59
N ARG A 265 -3.07 15.48 -15.32
CA ARG A 265 -3.65 14.19 -15.71
C ARG A 265 -4.51 13.70 -14.55
N ALA A 266 -5.82 13.80 -14.71
CA ALA A 266 -6.76 13.19 -13.78
C ALA A 266 -6.35 11.72 -13.55
N PRO A 267 -6.36 11.23 -12.29
CA PRO A 267 -6.07 9.83 -12.02
C PRO A 267 -7.03 8.97 -12.83
N LYS A 268 -6.48 8.00 -13.57
CA LYS A 268 -7.32 7.09 -14.33
C LYS A 268 -8.10 6.21 -13.35
N THR A 269 -9.35 5.96 -13.67
CA THR A 269 -10.14 4.95 -12.96
C THR A 269 -9.62 3.56 -13.33
N GLN A 270 -9.85 2.56 -12.46
CA GLN A 270 -9.50 1.17 -12.78
C GLN A 270 -10.15 0.68 -14.08
N ALA A 271 -11.37 1.13 -14.36
CA ALA A 271 -12.07 0.85 -15.61
C ALA A 271 -11.35 1.47 -16.83
N GLU A 272 -10.87 2.71 -16.73
CA GLU A 272 -10.08 3.34 -17.80
C GLU A 272 -8.75 2.64 -18.03
N GLU A 273 -8.08 2.19 -16.96
CA GLU A 273 -6.85 1.40 -17.06
C GLU A 273 -7.11 0.06 -17.75
N LEU A 274 -8.18 -0.64 -17.38
CA LEU A 274 -8.61 -1.89 -18.02
C LEU A 274 -8.90 -1.68 -19.52
N ILE A 275 -9.70 -0.67 -19.88
CA ILE A 275 -10.01 -0.37 -21.27
C ILE A 275 -8.74 -0.01 -22.05
N GLN A 276 -7.83 0.76 -21.45
CA GLN A 276 -6.56 1.08 -22.09
C GLN A 276 -5.70 -0.17 -22.32
N TYR A 277 -5.61 -1.06 -21.33
CA TYR A 277 -4.91 -2.32 -21.47
C TYR A 277 -5.50 -3.16 -22.62
N LEU A 278 -6.82 -3.30 -22.67
CA LEU A 278 -7.50 -4.06 -23.73
C LEU A 278 -7.27 -3.46 -25.12
N LYS A 279 -7.23 -2.13 -25.25
CA LYS A 279 -6.85 -1.45 -26.50
C LYS A 279 -5.45 -1.85 -26.96
N VAL A 280 -4.48 -1.84 -26.05
CA VAL A 280 -3.10 -2.29 -26.36
C VAL A 280 -3.08 -3.76 -26.79
N GLN A 281 -3.88 -4.63 -26.14
CA GLN A 281 -3.97 -6.04 -26.55
C GLN A 281 -4.65 -6.24 -27.92
N VAL A 282 -5.62 -5.38 -28.27
CA VAL A 282 -6.23 -5.37 -29.61
C VAL A 282 -5.23 -4.91 -30.66
N ASP A 283 -4.47 -3.85 -30.39
CA ASP A 283 -3.43 -3.33 -31.29
C ASP A 283 -2.35 -4.40 -31.55
N ASP A 284 -2.02 -5.20 -30.52
CA ASP A 284 -1.12 -6.36 -30.60
C ASP A 284 -1.74 -7.60 -31.27
N ARG A 285 -3.02 -7.55 -31.69
CA ARG A 285 -3.80 -8.68 -32.24
C ARG A 285 -3.83 -9.91 -31.33
N LYS A 286 -3.84 -9.70 -30.01
CA LYS A 286 -3.90 -10.76 -29.00
C LYS A 286 -5.30 -11.01 -28.48
N MET A 287 -6.14 -9.97 -28.45
CA MET A 287 -7.49 -10.02 -27.88
C MET A 287 -8.47 -9.20 -28.71
N ARG A 288 -9.76 -9.48 -28.53
CA ARG A 288 -10.88 -8.58 -28.85
C ARG A 288 -11.66 -8.26 -27.59
N TYR A 289 -12.32 -7.11 -27.56
CA TYR A 289 -13.24 -6.79 -26.48
C TYR A 289 -14.48 -6.06 -26.96
N VAL A 290 -15.54 -6.19 -26.16
CA VAL A 290 -16.78 -5.43 -26.22
C VAL A 290 -16.96 -4.77 -24.87
N ALA A 291 -17.03 -3.45 -24.84
CA ALA A 291 -17.30 -2.69 -23.63
C ALA A 291 -18.68 -2.03 -23.70
N LEU A 292 -19.49 -2.26 -22.67
CA LEU A 292 -20.77 -1.60 -22.50
C LEU A 292 -20.57 -0.33 -21.70
N PHE A 293 -20.83 0.80 -22.34
CA PHE A 293 -20.76 2.11 -21.72
C PHE A 293 -22.15 2.70 -21.55
N HIS A 294 -22.31 3.44 -20.48
CA HIS A 294 -23.51 4.21 -20.22
C HIS A 294 -23.13 5.64 -19.85
N GLU A 295 -23.87 6.62 -20.38
CA GLU A 295 -23.74 8.00 -19.96
C GLU A 295 -24.84 8.29 -18.95
N VAL A 296 -24.46 8.58 -17.71
CA VAL A 296 -25.42 8.69 -16.61
C VAL A 296 -26.38 9.85 -16.92
N SER A 297 -27.67 9.53 -16.99
CA SER A 297 -28.75 10.50 -17.19
C SER A 297 -29.54 10.72 -15.90
N SER A 298 -30.36 11.78 -15.85
CA SER A 298 -31.35 11.98 -14.79
C SER A 298 -32.30 10.79 -14.64
N THR A 299 -32.71 10.18 -15.76
CA THR A 299 -33.54 8.97 -15.76
C THR A 299 -32.83 7.77 -15.14
N THR A 300 -31.51 7.68 -15.30
CA THR A 300 -30.71 6.62 -14.66
C THR A 300 -30.74 6.77 -13.15
N LEU A 301 -30.55 7.98 -12.64
CA LEU A 301 -30.62 8.25 -11.19
C LEU A 301 -32.03 7.96 -10.65
N LEU A 302 -33.08 8.37 -11.37
CA LEU A 302 -34.47 8.03 -11.03
C LEU A 302 -34.67 6.51 -10.98
N ALA A 303 -34.10 5.76 -11.93
CA ALA A 303 -34.17 4.29 -11.93
C ALA A 303 -33.44 3.67 -10.72
N CYS A 304 -32.31 4.23 -10.30
CA CYS A 304 -31.62 3.83 -9.06
C CYS A 304 -32.50 4.04 -7.83
N ASP A 305 -33.11 5.22 -7.68
CA ASP A 305 -33.97 5.54 -6.53
C ASP A 305 -35.19 4.62 -6.47
N LYS A 306 -35.82 4.37 -7.62
CA LYS A 306 -36.97 3.47 -7.73
C LYS A 306 -36.58 2.02 -7.41
N TYR A 307 -35.41 1.56 -7.86
CA TYR A 307 -34.87 0.25 -7.50
C TYR A 307 -34.62 0.14 -5.99
N GLU A 308 -33.99 1.14 -5.35
CA GLU A 308 -33.74 1.12 -3.91
C GLU A 308 -35.03 1.09 -3.08
N LEU A 309 -36.03 1.88 -3.46
CA LEU A 309 -37.35 1.86 -2.82
C LEU A 309 -37.99 0.48 -2.92
N ARG A 310 -37.93 -0.14 -4.11
CA ARG A 310 -38.44 -1.51 -4.32
C ARG A 310 -37.69 -2.54 -3.48
N LYS A 311 -36.36 -2.44 -3.43
CA LYS A 311 -35.51 -3.32 -2.60
C LYS A 311 -35.84 -3.18 -1.11
N LYS A 312 -36.04 -1.96 -0.61
CA LYS A 312 -36.49 -1.70 0.77
C LYS A 312 -37.86 -2.30 1.04
N ALA A 313 -38.82 -2.12 0.15
CA ALA A 313 -40.16 -2.70 0.28
C ALA A 313 -40.11 -4.24 0.31
N LEU A 314 -39.27 -4.84 -0.53
CA LEU A 314 -39.07 -6.28 -0.58
C LEU A 314 -38.43 -6.81 0.71
N ASN A 315 -37.43 -6.11 1.26
CA ASN A 315 -36.84 -6.46 2.55
C ASN A 315 -37.87 -6.38 3.69
N ILE A 316 -38.68 -5.31 3.74
CA ILE A 316 -39.75 -5.17 4.74
C ILE A 316 -40.78 -6.29 4.62
N ALA A 317 -41.13 -6.68 3.39
CA ALA A 317 -42.03 -7.81 3.15
C ALA A 317 -41.41 -9.14 3.61
N GLN A 318 -40.13 -9.39 3.32
CA GLN A 318 -39.41 -10.58 3.79
C GLN A 318 -39.34 -10.63 5.32
N ASP A 319 -39.07 -9.50 5.98
CA ASP A 319 -39.05 -9.42 7.44
C ASP A 319 -40.42 -9.70 8.07
N LYS A 320 -41.50 -9.21 7.43
CA LYS A 320 -42.87 -9.35 7.92
C LYS A 320 -43.45 -10.76 7.70
N TYR A 321 -43.11 -11.39 6.57
CA TYR A 321 -43.74 -12.64 6.13
C TYR A 321 -42.80 -13.87 6.19
N GLY A 322 -41.55 -13.71 6.61
CA GLY A 322 -40.54 -14.76 6.73
C GLY A 322 -39.93 -15.19 5.38
N HIS A 323 -39.17 -16.30 5.38
CA HIS A 323 -38.41 -16.80 4.20
C HIS A 323 -39.25 -17.23 2.98
N ARG A 324 -40.58 -17.11 3.02
CA ARG A 324 -41.38 -17.24 1.79
C ARG A 324 -41.15 -15.98 0.99
N SER A 325 -40.13 -16.02 0.12
CA SER A 325 -39.87 -14.95 -0.84
C SER A 325 -41.17 -14.69 -1.60
N PRO A 326 -41.78 -13.50 -1.48
CA PRO A 326 -42.91 -13.17 -2.31
C PRO A 326 -42.45 -13.33 -3.77
N GLU A 327 -43.23 -14.01 -4.59
CA GLU A 327 -42.98 -14.05 -6.03
C GLU A 327 -42.84 -12.59 -6.49
N ILE A 328 -41.65 -12.25 -7.00
CA ILE A 328 -41.38 -10.92 -7.51
C ILE A 328 -42.16 -10.85 -8.82
N SER A 329 -43.39 -10.34 -8.77
CA SER A 329 -44.13 -10.00 -9.97
C SER A 329 -43.30 -9.04 -10.82
N ASP A 330 -43.46 -9.12 -12.14
CA ASP A 330 -42.85 -8.14 -13.03
C ASP A 330 -43.22 -6.72 -12.56
N PRO A 331 -42.27 -5.76 -12.61
CA PRO A 331 -42.57 -4.39 -12.21
C PRO A 331 -43.77 -3.87 -13.01
N GLU A 332 -44.74 -3.27 -12.31
CA GLU A 332 -45.77 -2.50 -12.97
C GLU A 332 -45.14 -1.37 -13.80
N PRO A 333 -45.71 -1.03 -14.97
CA PRO A 333 -45.21 0.08 -15.78
C PRO A 333 -45.14 1.38 -14.98
N ASP A 334 -43.99 2.05 -14.98
CA ASP A 334 -43.80 3.38 -14.39
C ASP A 334 -43.71 4.42 -15.51
N PRO A 335 -44.78 5.21 -15.74
CA PRO A 335 -44.83 6.20 -16.81
C PRO A 335 -43.69 7.24 -16.74
N GLN A 336 -43.14 7.51 -15.56
CA GLN A 336 -42.04 8.47 -15.40
C GLN A 336 -40.73 7.90 -15.94
N LEU A 337 -40.48 6.61 -15.75
CA LEU A 337 -39.30 5.92 -16.29
C LEU A 337 -39.44 5.73 -17.80
N GLU A 338 -40.61 5.31 -18.27
CA GLU A 338 -40.84 4.98 -19.69
C GLU A 338 -40.91 6.23 -20.59
N ALA A 339 -41.17 7.41 -20.02
CA ALA A 339 -41.17 8.68 -20.76
C ALA A 339 -39.80 9.06 -21.33
N GLN A 340 -38.70 8.55 -20.76
CA GLN A 340 -37.34 8.94 -21.14
C GLN A 340 -36.46 7.70 -21.38
N PRO A 341 -36.44 7.14 -22.61
CA PRO A 341 -35.64 5.96 -22.89
C PRO A 341 -34.14 6.23 -22.70
N VAL A 342 -33.44 5.28 -22.09
CA VAL A 342 -32.00 5.36 -21.84
C VAL A 342 -31.24 4.58 -22.90
N THR A 343 -30.08 5.10 -23.33
CA THR A 343 -29.25 4.44 -24.35
C THR A 343 -27.94 3.96 -23.74
N ILE A 344 -27.67 2.66 -23.86
CA ILE A 344 -26.37 2.05 -23.56
C ILE A 344 -25.62 1.88 -24.88
N TYR A 345 -24.32 2.16 -24.88
CA TYR A 345 -23.46 1.99 -26.05
C TYR A 345 -22.57 0.76 -25.88
N ALA A 346 -22.72 -0.22 -26.75
CA ALA A 346 -21.73 -1.27 -26.92
C ALA A 346 -20.64 -0.76 -27.88
N GLU A 347 -19.43 -0.56 -27.37
CA GLU A 347 -18.25 -0.26 -28.19
C GLU A 347 -17.49 -1.56 -28.42
N THR A 348 -17.25 -1.89 -29.68
CA THR A 348 -16.40 -3.02 -30.08
C THR A 348 -15.20 -2.48 -30.85
N GLN A 349 -14.07 -3.15 -30.75
CA GLN A 349 -12.89 -2.83 -31.56
C GLN A 349 -12.54 -4.02 -32.44
N ASP A 350 -12.43 -3.80 -33.75
CA ASP A 350 -12.03 -4.83 -34.70
C ASP A 350 -10.50 -5.04 -34.72
N GLU A 351 -10.05 -6.04 -35.48
CA GLU A 351 -8.63 -6.41 -35.64
C GLU A 351 -7.77 -5.34 -36.32
N ASN A 352 -8.40 -4.35 -36.94
CA ASN A 352 -7.74 -3.20 -37.56
C ASN A 352 -7.75 -1.98 -36.63
N GLY A 353 -8.23 -2.13 -35.41
CA GLY A 353 -8.36 -1.07 -34.42
C GLY A 353 -9.56 -0.15 -34.64
N ASN A 354 -10.44 -0.43 -35.62
CA ASN A 354 -11.62 0.37 -35.85
C ASN A 354 -12.63 0.15 -34.73
N THR A 355 -13.14 1.25 -34.18
CA THR A 355 -14.17 1.19 -33.13
C THR A 355 -15.55 1.26 -33.76
N SER A 356 -16.39 0.25 -33.54
CA SER A 356 -17.81 0.29 -33.88
C SER A 356 -18.64 0.56 -32.63
N LYS A 357 -19.72 1.34 -32.77
CA LYS A 357 -20.63 1.66 -31.67
C LYS A 357 -22.04 1.22 -32.01
N LYS A 358 -22.63 0.36 -31.17
CA LYS A 358 -24.02 -0.07 -31.28
C LYS A 358 -24.82 0.47 -30.10
N ALA A 359 -25.87 1.23 -30.39
CA ALA A 359 -26.77 1.76 -29.37
C ALA A 359 -27.85 0.73 -29.01
N LEU A 360 -28.03 0.47 -27.72
CA LEU A 360 -29.12 -0.31 -27.14
C LEU A 360 -30.04 0.62 -26.38
N LYS A 361 -31.29 0.77 -26.84
CA LYS A 361 -32.29 1.63 -26.19
C LYS A 361 -33.11 0.81 -25.19
N LEU A 362 -33.01 1.15 -23.92
CA LEU A 362 -33.85 0.62 -22.85
C LEU A 362 -35.15 1.43 -22.80
N LYS A 363 -36.28 0.75 -22.93
CA LYS A 363 -37.61 1.41 -23.02
C LYS A 363 -38.55 0.98 -21.92
N THR A 364 -38.44 -0.26 -21.45
CA THR A 364 -39.39 -0.81 -20.48
C THR A 364 -38.96 -0.47 -19.06
N THR A 365 -39.94 -0.36 -18.16
CA THR A 365 -39.67 -0.19 -16.72
C THR A 365 -38.74 -1.29 -16.19
N LYS A 366 -38.91 -2.53 -16.66
CA LYS A 366 -38.06 -3.68 -16.28
C LYS A 366 -36.59 -3.46 -16.66
N ASP A 367 -36.33 -3.02 -17.89
CA ASP A 367 -34.97 -2.75 -18.37
C ASP A 367 -34.31 -1.61 -17.58
N LEU A 368 -35.06 -0.53 -17.34
CA LEU A 368 -34.57 0.65 -16.63
C LEU A 368 -34.28 0.33 -15.16
N LEU A 369 -35.13 -0.44 -14.49
CA LEU A 369 -34.86 -0.89 -13.12
C LEU A 369 -33.64 -1.83 -13.04
N GLY A 370 -33.44 -2.69 -14.04
CA GLY A 370 -32.23 -3.52 -14.14
C GLY A 370 -30.96 -2.69 -14.31
N LEU A 371 -31.01 -1.60 -15.09
CA LEU A 371 -29.91 -0.63 -15.15
C LEU A 371 -29.73 0.08 -13.81
N GLY A 372 -30.83 0.47 -13.15
CA GLY A 372 -30.83 1.08 -11.82
C GLY A 372 -30.09 0.22 -10.80
N GLU A 373 -30.35 -1.09 -10.78
CA GLU A 373 -29.65 -2.07 -9.92
C GLU A 373 -28.14 -2.08 -10.16
N ALA A 374 -27.71 -2.20 -11.41
CA ALA A 374 -26.29 -2.21 -11.77
C ALA A 374 -25.61 -0.88 -11.38
N MET A 375 -26.30 0.25 -11.58
CA MET A 375 -25.79 1.57 -11.28
C MET A 375 -25.71 1.86 -9.78
N VAL A 376 -26.63 1.34 -8.97
CA VAL A 376 -26.55 1.45 -7.49
C VAL A 376 -25.26 0.82 -6.99
N ALA A 377 -24.86 -0.34 -7.50
CA ALA A 377 -23.59 -0.98 -7.12
C ALA A 377 -22.36 -0.12 -7.46
N ILE A 378 -22.40 0.61 -8.59
CA ILE A 378 -21.31 1.49 -9.04
C ILE A 378 -21.29 2.82 -8.28
N LEU A 379 -22.47 3.39 -8.01
CA LEU A 379 -22.63 4.72 -7.42
C LEU A 379 -22.54 4.72 -5.89
N MET A 380 -23.05 3.69 -5.22
CA MET A 380 -23.04 3.62 -3.75
C MET A 380 -21.63 3.52 -3.16
N ASP A 381 -20.66 2.97 -3.91
CA ASP A 381 -19.26 2.93 -3.49
C ASP A 381 -18.57 4.31 -3.60
N GLN A 382 -19.16 5.26 -4.34
CA GLN A 382 -18.52 6.56 -4.66
C GLN A 382 -19.26 7.80 -4.12
N ALA A 383 -20.56 7.71 -3.86
CA ALA A 383 -21.41 8.86 -3.53
C ALA A 383 -22.29 8.62 -2.28
N GLU A 384 -21.76 8.96 -1.11
CA GLU A 384 -22.53 9.03 0.14
C GLU A 384 -23.53 10.21 0.16
N ASP A 385 -23.34 11.22 -0.70
CA ASP A 385 -24.13 12.45 -0.75
C ASP A 385 -24.82 12.66 -2.10
N GLU A 386 -26.05 13.16 -2.07
CA GLU A 386 -26.90 13.50 -3.22
C GLU A 386 -26.20 14.47 -4.18
N VAL A 387 -25.43 15.43 -3.65
CA VAL A 387 -24.65 16.36 -4.47
C VAL A 387 -23.65 15.62 -5.37
N ARG A 388 -23.02 14.55 -4.86
CA ARG A 388 -22.09 13.74 -5.66
C ARG A 388 -22.82 12.88 -6.69
N ARG A 389 -24.04 12.40 -6.39
CA ARG A 389 -24.86 11.66 -7.37
C ARG A 389 -25.24 12.54 -8.55
N GLN A 390 -25.68 13.78 -8.30
CA GLN A 390 -26.00 14.75 -9.36
C GLN A 390 -24.76 15.10 -10.20
N GLN A 391 -23.57 15.18 -9.59
CA GLN A 391 -22.30 15.35 -10.31
C GLN A 391 -21.90 14.17 -11.21
N MET A 392 -22.62 13.04 -11.16
CA MET A 392 -22.39 11.92 -12.08
C MET A 392 -23.14 12.09 -13.40
N ILE A 393 -24.15 12.95 -13.50
CA ILE A 393 -24.88 13.19 -14.74
C ILE A 393 -23.91 13.65 -15.84
N GLY A 394 -23.99 13.04 -17.02
CA GLY A 394 -23.11 13.28 -18.16
C GLY A 394 -21.76 12.56 -18.07
N LYS A 395 -21.46 11.85 -16.98
CA LYS A 395 -20.25 11.01 -16.92
C LYS A 395 -20.49 9.69 -17.62
N LYS A 396 -19.48 9.25 -18.38
CA LYS A 396 -19.44 7.93 -19.02
C LYS A 396 -18.94 6.91 -18.00
N VAL A 397 -19.74 5.88 -17.74
CA VAL A 397 -19.39 4.74 -16.89
C VAL A 397 -19.27 3.48 -17.73
N VAL A 398 -18.40 2.56 -17.30
CA VAL A 398 -18.28 1.23 -17.90
C VAL A 398 -19.16 0.28 -17.10
N LEU A 399 -20.22 -0.25 -17.72
CA LEU A 399 -21.14 -1.19 -17.07
C LEU A 399 -20.58 -2.61 -17.08
N ALA A 400 -20.01 -3.02 -18.21
CA ALA A 400 -19.45 -4.35 -18.39
C ALA A 400 -18.36 -4.32 -19.47
N VAL A 401 -17.42 -5.27 -19.36
CA VAL A 401 -16.42 -5.50 -20.39
C VAL A 401 -16.33 -7.00 -20.62
N PHE A 402 -16.44 -7.40 -21.87
CA PHE A 402 -16.27 -8.77 -22.33
C PHE A 402 -15.06 -8.81 -23.23
N TRP A 403 -14.18 -9.80 -23.06
CA TRP A 403 -13.03 -9.98 -23.93
C TRP A 403 -12.75 -11.45 -24.16
N CYS A 404 -12.13 -11.75 -25.29
CA CYS A 404 -11.63 -13.06 -25.63
C CYS A 404 -10.26 -12.93 -26.28
N ARG A 405 -9.40 -13.94 -26.10
CA ARG A 405 -8.16 -14.00 -26.86
C ARG A 405 -8.43 -14.47 -28.28
N GLU A 406 -7.54 -14.14 -29.20
CA GLU A 406 -7.71 -14.51 -30.62
C GLU A 406 -7.61 -16.01 -30.89
N ASP A 407 -6.73 -16.71 -30.18
CA ASP A 407 -6.61 -18.17 -30.24
C ASP A 407 -7.89 -18.85 -29.77
N GLU A 408 -8.46 -18.33 -28.68
CA GLU A 408 -9.72 -18.79 -28.12
C GLU A 408 -10.91 -18.58 -29.07
N ARG A 409 -11.01 -17.38 -29.69
CA ARG A 409 -12.04 -17.04 -30.69
C ARG A 409 -11.98 -17.97 -31.89
N LYS A 410 -10.80 -18.16 -32.47
CA LYS A 410 -10.59 -19.07 -33.61
C LYS A 410 -11.01 -20.48 -33.27
N MET A 411 -10.74 -20.93 -32.05
CA MET A 411 -11.11 -22.27 -31.63
C MET A 411 -12.62 -22.41 -31.45
N PHE A 412 -13.31 -21.39 -30.95
CA PHE A 412 -14.79 -21.36 -30.93
C PHE A 412 -15.39 -21.38 -32.35
N GLU A 413 -14.80 -20.65 -33.30
CA GLU A 413 -15.25 -20.68 -34.71
C GLU A 413 -15.09 -22.06 -35.36
N MET A 414 -14.02 -22.79 -35.01
CA MET A 414 -13.80 -24.15 -35.52
C MET A 414 -14.70 -25.20 -34.87
N TYR A 415 -15.08 -25.00 -33.60
CA TYR A 415 -15.82 -25.98 -32.82
C TYR A 415 -16.99 -25.34 -32.05
N PRO A 416 -18.07 -24.93 -32.74
CA PRO A 416 -19.19 -24.21 -32.12
C PRO A 416 -20.11 -25.10 -31.27
N GLU A 417 -19.96 -26.42 -31.31
CA GLU A 417 -20.98 -27.39 -30.88
C GLU A 417 -21.11 -27.57 -29.36
N VAL A 418 -20.21 -27.02 -28.53
CA VAL A 418 -20.31 -27.11 -27.07
C VAL A 418 -20.00 -25.76 -26.42
N MET A 419 -21.05 -25.09 -25.93
CA MET A 419 -20.96 -23.91 -25.07
C MET A 419 -21.58 -24.25 -23.71
N MET A 420 -20.74 -24.54 -22.71
CA MET A 420 -21.19 -24.69 -21.33
C MET A 420 -20.86 -23.42 -20.54
N VAL A 421 -21.84 -22.94 -19.78
CA VAL A 421 -21.77 -21.70 -19.01
C VAL A 421 -22.03 -22.03 -17.54
N ASP A 422 -21.06 -21.75 -16.67
CA ASP A 422 -21.29 -21.74 -15.22
C ASP A 422 -21.45 -20.28 -14.78
N VAL A 423 -22.67 -19.90 -14.38
CA VAL A 423 -22.97 -18.58 -13.80
C VAL A 423 -23.47 -18.81 -12.37
N THR A 424 -22.57 -18.77 -11.40
CA THR A 424 -22.96 -18.79 -9.99
C THR A 424 -22.92 -17.36 -9.43
N MET A 425 -24.09 -16.82 -9.11
CA MET A 425 -24.22 -15.55 -8.40
C MET A 425 -23.48 -15.63 -7.05
N GLY A 426 -22.49 -14.74 -6.82
CA GLY A 426 -21.75 -14.65 -5.54
C GLY A 426 -20.31 -15.18 -5.53
N THR A 427 -19.82 -15.83 -6.58
CA THR A 427 -18.42 -16.33 -6.66
C THR A 427 -17.37 -15.24 -6.95
N ASN A 428 -17.82 -14.03 -7.30
CA ASN A 428 -16.98 -12.88 -7.63
C ASN A 428 -16.06 -12.40 -6.49
N ASN A 429 -16.50 -12.55 -5.23
CA ASN A 429 -15.71 -12.17 -4.06
C ASN A 429 -14.49 -13.09 -3.81
N GLN A 430 -14.32 -14.14 -4.61
CA GLN A 430 -13.20 -15.10 -4.51
C GLN A 430 -12.14 -14.91 -5.62
N GLY A 431 -12.23 -13.85 -6.43
CA GLY A 431 -11.29 -13.59 -7.53
C GLY A 431 -11.38 -14.57 -8.70
N ARG A 432 -12.43 -15.40 -8.74
CA ARG A 432 -12.71 -16.33 -9.83
C ARG A 432 -13.36 -15.59 -11.01
N PRO A 433 -13.11 -16.00 -12.26
CA PRO A 433 -13.81 -15.41 -13.40
C PRO A 433 -15.32 -15.67 -13.29
N LEU A 434 -16.13 -14.65 -13.57
CA LEU A 434 -17.60 -14.72 -13.61
C LEU A 434 -18.11 -15.61 -14.74
N PHE A 435 -17.28 -15.82 -15.75
CA PHE A 435 -17.56 -16.59 -16.95
C PHE A 435 -16.26 -17.26 -17.36
N VAL A 436 -16.28 -18.58 -17.47
CA VAL A 436 -15.20 -19.37 -18.06
C VAL A 436 -15.87 -20.30 -19.06
N THR A 437 -15.58 -20.15 -20.35
CA THR A 437 -15.94 -21.19 -21.31
C THR A 437 -14.99 -22.36 -21.15
N CYS A 438 -15.45 -23.57 -21.42
CA CYS A 438 -14.65 -24.78 -21.43
C CYS A 438 -14.92 -25.50 -22.75
N CYS A 439 -13.87 -25.78 -23.52
CA CYS A 439 -13.97 -26.55 -24.76
C CYS A 439 -12.97 -27.70 -24.69
N ILE A 440 -13.35 -28.83 -25.26
CA ILE A 440 -12.51 -30.03 -25.38
C ILE A 440 -11.94 -30.03 -26.79
N GLY A 441 -10.61 -29.91 -26.90
CA GLY A 441 -9.93 -29.95 -28.18
C GLY A 441 -9.90 -31.36 -28.80
N PRO A 442 -9.43 -31.50 -30.05
CA PRO A 442 -9.36 -32.78 -30.76
C PRO A 442 -8.53 -33.86 -30.04
N GLU A 443 -7.61 -33.45 -29.16
CA GLU A 443 -6.78 -34.34 -28.33
C GLU A 443 -7.36 -34.59 -26.93
N MET A 444 -8.65 -34.29 -26.70
CA MET A 444 -9.30 -34.39 -25.38
C MET A 444 -8.72 -33.46 -24.30
N GLN A 445 -7.95 -32.44 -24.69
CA GLN A 445 -7.45 -31.42 -23.76
C GLN A 445 -8.49 -30.34 -23.52
N ILE A 446 -8.71 -30.02 -22.25
CA ILE A 446 -9.62 -28.94 -21.82
C ILE A 446 -8.89 -27.60 -21.89
N PHE A 447 -9.48 -26.61 -22.56
CA PHE A 447 -8.99 -25.22 -22.55
C PHE A 447 -10.17 -24.24 -22.41
N SER A 448 -9.87 -22.99 -22.03
CA SER A 448 -10.90 -22.01 -21.64
C SER A 448 -10.99 -20.78 -22.55
N PRO A 449 -11.91 -20.73 -23.53
CA PRO A 449 -11.89 -19.71 -24.58
C PRO A 449 -12.39 -18.28 -24.27
N CYS A 450 -12.87 -17.97 -23.07
CA CYS A 450 -13.39 -16.65 -22.74
C CYS A 450 -13.33 -16.49 -21.23
N ASN A 451 -12.95 -15.30 -20.77
CA ASN A 451 -12.98 -14.94 -19.36
C ASN A 451 -13.76 -13.63 -19.18
N CYS A 452 -14.81 -13.62 -18.37
CA CYS A 452 -15.45 -12.38 -17.89
C CYS A 452 -15.08 -12.18 -16.42
N LYS A 453 -14.75 -10.95 -16.02
CA LYS A 453 -14.60 -10.57 -14.60
C LYS A 453 -15.39 -9.29 -14.35
N ASN A 454 -15.97 -9.17 -13.16
CA ASN A 454 -16.45 -7.87 -12.71
C ASN A 454 -15.23 -7.01 -12.35
N PRO A 455 -15.10 -5.78 -12.85
CA PRO A 455 -14.02 -4.88 -12.44
C PRO A 455 -14.13 -4.43 -10.97
N VAL A 456 -15.27 -4.62 -10.32
CA VAL A 456 -15.48 -4.22 -8.92
C VAL A 456 -15.07 -5.36 -7.98
N GLY A 457 -13.91 -5.23 -7.32
CA GLY A 457 -13.62 -6.02 -6.11
C GLY A 457 -12.22 -6.59 -5.86
N SER A 458 -11.13 -6.13 -6.49
CA SER A 458 -9.78 -6.52 -6.02
C SER A 458 -9.23 -5.51 -5.01
N GLN A 459 -9.52 -5.71 -3.72
CA GLN A 459 -8.70 -5.17 -2.61
C GLN A 459 -7.57 -6.12 -2.26
#